data_AF-A0A0H5P9S9-F1
#
_entry.id   AF-A0A0H5P9S9-F1
#
_cell.length_a   1.000
_cell.length_b   1.000
_cell.length_c   1.000
_cell.angle_alpha   90.00
_cell.angle_beta   90.00
_cell.angle_gamma   90.00
#
_symmetry.space_group_name_H-M   'P 1'
#
loop_
_entity.id
_entity.type
_entity.pdbx_description
1 polymer ?
#
loop_
_entity_poly.entity_id
_entity_poly.type
_entity_poly.pdbx_seq_one_letter_code
_entity_poly.pdbx_strand_id
1 'polypeptide(L)'
;MTPSDPHKAPQRTWRPENDEYDDAKKLLRARGRGLTEYLRACVRWLRADPDTALAILGEHWPEPRTRGRPRTEESSHEAPR
;
A
#
# COMPACT_ATOMS: atom_id res chain seq x y z
N MET A 1 -9.88 23.02 -19.62
CA MET A 1 -9.21 22.64 -18.37
C MET A 1 -10.26 22.60 -17.27
N THR A 2 -10.80 21.42 -16.96
CA THR A 2 -11.71 21.25 -15.81
C THR A 2 -10.87 21.06 -14.54
N PRO A 3 -11.16 21.77 -13.45
CA PRO A 3 -10.47 21.56 -12.18
C PRO A 3 -10.89 20.20 -11.59
N SER A 4 -9.94 19.29 -11.42
CA SER A 4 -10.18 18.04 -10.70
C SER A 4 -10.45 18.33 -9.23
N ASP A 5 -11.65 17.97 -8.79
CA ASP A 5 -12.12 18.06 -7.40
C ASP A 5 -11.26 17.16 -6.46
N PRO A 6 -10.60 17.73 -5.43
CA PRO A 6 -9.75 16.97 -4.51
C PRO A 6 -10.53 16.05 -3.55
N HIS A 7 -11.86 16.19 -3.45
CA HIS A 7 -12.70 15.35 -2.58
C HIS A 7 -13.14 14.04 -3.24
N LYS A 8 -12.87 13.85 -4.55
CA LYS A 8 -13.26 12.65 -5.30
C LYS A 8 -12.16 11.57 -5.35
N ALA A 9 -11.01 11.80 -4.73
CA ALA A 9 -10.02 10.75 -4.56
C ALA A 9 -10.51 9.81 -3.46
N PRO A 10 -10.80 8.52 -3.75
CA PRO A 10 -11.10 7.58 -2.69
C PRO A 10 -9.88 7.55 -1.78
N GLN A 11 -10.05 7.95 -0.52
CA GLN A 11 -9.05 7.80 0.53
C GLN A 11 -8.81 6.29 0.69
N ARG A 12 -7.91 5.73 -0.13
CA ARG A 12 -7.34 4.38 0.04
C ARG A 12 -6.52 4.46 1.31
N THR A 13 -7.20 4.30 2.44
CA THR A 13 -6.59 4.28 3.76
C THR A 13 -5.77 3.01 3.84
N TRP A 14 -4.52 3.09 3.40
CA TRP A 14 -3.49 2.18 3.86
C TRP A 14 -3.43 2.34 5.37
N ARG A 15 -4.01 1.38 6.08
CA ARG A 15 -3.86 1.22 7.52
C ARG A 15 -2.81 0.13 7.70
N PRO A 16 -1.57 0.47 8.06
CA PRO A 16 -0.68 -0.52 8.65
C PRO A 16 -1.35 -1.11 9.89
N GLU A 17 -1.02 -2.35 10.24
CA GLU A 17 -1.37 -2.86 11.57
C GLU A 17 -0.77 -1.88 12.59
N ASN A 18 -1.58 -1.45 13.56
CA ASN A 18 -1.28 -0.27 14.39
C ASN A 18 0.12 -0.35 15.04
N ASP A 19 0.57 -1.55 15.36
CA ASP A 19 1.83 -1.80 16.05
C ASP A 19 3.06 -1.60 15.14
N GLU A 20 2.98 -1.98 13.87
CA GLU A 20 4.11 -1.85 12.92
C GLU A 20 4.48 -0.39 12.67
N TYR A 21 3.47 0.47 12.58
CA TYR A 21 3.67 1.89 12.30
C TYR A 21 4.30 2.62 13.49
N ASP A 22 3.80 2.35 14.70
CA ASP A 22 4.32 2.98 15.90
C ASP A 22 5.74 2.50 16.23
N ASP A 23 6.05 1.23 15.95
CA ASP A 23 7.38 0.70 16.16
C ASP A 23 8.39 1.26 15.16
N ALA A 24 8.03 1.37 13.88
CA ALA A 24 8.86 2.06 12.88
C ALA A 24 9.12 3.52 13.26
N LYS A 25 8.10 4.22 13.78
CA LYS A 25 8.21 5.60 14.24
C LYS A 25 9.14 5.74 15.44
N LYS A 26 9.07 4.84 16.43
CA LYS A 26 10.00 4.80 17.58
C LYS A 26 11.43 4.53 17.11
N LEU A 27 11.61 3.56 16.20
CA LEU A 27 12.90 3.16 15.65
C LEU A 27 13.61 4.32 14.95
N LEU A 28 12.88 5.09 14.13
CA LEU A 28 13.41 6.26 13.44
C LEU A 28 13.72 7.40 14.41
N ARG A 29 12.84 7.65 15.40
CA ARG A 29 13.06 8.67 16.42
C ARG A 29 14.30 8.41 17.26
N ALA A 30 14.55 7.15 17.63
CA ALA A 30 15.77 6.76 18.34
C ALA A 30 17.05 7.05 17.52
N ARG A 31 16.93 7.20 16.19
CA ARG A 31 18.02 7.55 15.27
C ARG A 31 18.00 9.02 14.83
N GLY A 32 17.18 9.85 15.48
CA GLY A 32 17.05 11.28 15.15
C GLY A 32 16.40 11.56 13.80
N ARG A 33 15.59 10.64 13.27
CA ARG A 33 14.92 10.79 11.97
C ARG A 33 13.39 10.81 12.13
N GLY A 34 12.72 11.62 11.31
CA GLY A 34 11.26 11.62 11.21
C GLY A 34 10.75 10.59 10.18
N LEU A 35 9.59 9.98 10.45
CA LEU A 35 8.97 9.02 9.51
C LEU A 35 8.65 9.67 8.15
N THR A 36 8.12 10.89 8.14
CA THR A 36 7.85 11.63 6.90
C THR A 36 9.11 11.91 6.09
N GLU A 37 10.23 12.22 6.76
CA GLU A 37 11.51 12.45 6.11
C GLU A 37 12.07 11.17 5.50
N TYR A 38 11.96 10.06 6.24
CA TYR A 38 12.31 8.73 5.78
C TYR A 38 11.52 8.34 4.52
N LEU A 39 10.19 8.48 4.53
CA LEU A 39 9.35 8.17 3.37
C LEU A 39 9.71 9.03 2.15
N ARG A 40 9.99 10.32 2.35
CA ARG A 40 10.49 11.20 1.27
C ARG A 40 11.84 10.74 0.73
N ALA A 41 12.74 10.27 1.60
CA ALA A 41 14.02 9.71 1.18
C ALA A 41 13.84 8.43 0.36
N CYS A 42 12.95 7.52 0.75
CA CYS A 42 12.64 6.30 -0.01
C CYS A 42 12.11 6.62 -1.42
N VAL A 43 11.21 7.61 -1.56
CA VAL A 43 10.72 8.04 -2.89
C VAL A 43 11.84 8.61 -3.74
N ARG A 44 12.74 9.40 -3.15
CA ARG A 44 13.91 9.95 -3.87
C ARG A 44 14.87 8.85 -4.30
N TRP A 45 15.10 7.87 -3.43
CA TRP A 45 15.96 6.73 -3.72
C TRP A 45 15.39 5.87 -4.85
N LEU A 46 14.10 5.52 -4.80
CA LEU A 46 13.41 4.80 -5.87
C LEU A 46 13.54 5.51 -7.23
N ARG A 47 13.48 6.84 -7.24
CA ARG A 47 13.67 7.63 -8.46
C ARG A 47 15.11 7.61 -8.97
N ALA A 48 16.09 7.55 -8.07
CA ALA A 48 17.51 7.62 -8.41
C ALA A 48 18.08 6.27 -8.86
N ASP A 49 17.66 5.18 -8.20
CA ASP A 49 18.10 3.82 -8.48
C ASP A 49 16.94 2.83 -8.23
N PRO A 50 16.08 2.63 -9.24
CA PRO A 50 14.88 1.83 -9.07
C PRO A 50 15.17 0.35 -8.87
N ASP A 51 16.17 -0.20 -9.56
CA ASP A 51 16.45 -1.64 -9.54
C ASP A 51 16.98 -2.06 -8.16
N THR A 52 17.94 -1.30 -7.60
CA THR A 52 18.44 -1.56 -6.25
C THR A 52 17.34 -1.36 -5.20
N ALA A 53 16.50 -0.33 -5.37
CA ALA A 53 15.41 -0.05 -4.44
C ALA A 53 14.37 -1.19 -4.40
N LEU A 54 13.98 -1.69 -5.57
CA LEU A 54 13.04 -2.80 -5.67
C LEU A 54 13.66 -4.12 -5.21
N ALA A 55 14.94 -4.36 -5.47
CA ALA A 55 15.64 -5.55 -5.00
C ALA A 55 15.65 -5.65 -3.46
N ILE A 56 15.96 -4.54 -2.77
CA ILE A 56 15.97 -4.50 -1.30
C ILE A 56 14.56 -4.64 -0.71
N LEU A 57 13.55 -4.06 -1.36
CA LEU A 57 12.16 -4.13 -0.88
C LEU A 57 11.48 -5.47 -1.18
N GLY A 58 12.05 -6.30 -2.06
CA GLY A 58 11.43 -7.54 -2.54
C GLY A 58 10.99 -8.49 -1.43
N GLU A 59 11.82 -8.66 -0.38
CA GLU A 59 11.51 -9.54 0.76
C GLU A 59 10.39 -9.00 1.67
N HIS A 60 10.13 -7.70 1.62
CA HIS A 60 9.14 -7.03 2.46
C HIS A 60 7.91 -6.59 1.68
N TRP A 61 7.82 -6.94 0.39
CA TRP A 61 6.72 -6.52 -0.43
C TRP A 61 5.43 -7.20 0.04
N PRO A 62 4.39 -6.43 0.42
CA PRO A 62 3.17 -7.04 0.92
C PRO A 62 2.52 -7.85 -0.20
N GLU A 63 2.00 -9.01 0.17
CA GLU A 63 1.24 -9.83 -0.76
C GLU A 63 0.05 -9.01 -1.31
N PRO A 64 -0.26 -9.10 -2.61
CA PRO A 64 -1.38 -8.36 -3.18
C PRO A 64 -2.65 -8.70 -2.40
N ARG A 65 -3.29 -7.70 -1.78
CA ARG A 65 -4.57 -7.90 -1.09
C ARG A 65 -5.57 -8.48 -2.08
N THR A 66 -6.09 -9.67 -1.81
CA THR A 66 -7.16 -10.30 -2.59
C THR A 66 -8.35 -9.34 -2.65
N ARG A 67 -8.60 -8.75 -3.81
CA ARG A 67 -9.73 -7.86 -3.99
C ARG A 67 -11.00 -8.70 -4.08
N GLY A 68 -11.75 -8.73 -2.98
CA GLY A 68 -13.15 -9.14 -2.96
C GLY A 68 -13.42 -10.57 -2.49
N ARG A 69 -14.63 -10.74 -1.92
CA ARG A 69 -15.29 -12.03 -1.73
C ARG A 69 -15.38 -12.73 -3.09
N PRO A 70 -15.11 -14.04 -3.21
CA PRO A 70 -15.38 -14.76 -4.44
C PRO A 70 -16.85 -14.52 -4.83
N ARG A 71 -17.08 -14.10 -6.08
CA ARG A 71 -18.42 -14.09 -6.67
C ARG A 71 -18.85 -15.54 -6.66
N THR A 72 -19.81 -15.90 -5.79
CA THR A 72 -20.51 -17.18 -5.91
C THR A 72 -21.03 -17.23 -7.33
N GLU A 73 -20.44 -18.09 -8.14
CA GLU A 73 -20.97 -18.38 -9.47
C GLU A 73 -22.39 -18.89 -9.27
N GLU A 74 -23.29 -18.16 -9.91
CA GLU A 74 -24.70 -18.44 -10.01
C GLU A 74 -24.89 -19.93 -10.29
N SER A 75 -25.58 -20.64 -9.40
CA SER A 75 -26.07 -21.98 -9.68
C SER A 75 -27.00 -21.89 -10.90
N SER A 76 -26.44 -22.07 -12.10
CA SER A 76 -27.17 -22.54 -13.26
C SER A 76 -27.66 -23.95 -12.94
N HIS A 77 -28.78 -24.04 -12.23
CA HIS A 77 -29.57 -25.25 -12.20
C HIS A 77 -30.59 -25.15 -13.33
N GLU A 78 -30.15 -25.62 -14.49
CA GLU A 78 -30.99 -25.94 -15.63
C GLU A 78 -32.01 -27.03 -15.23
N ALA A 79 -33.30 -26.68 -15.35
CA ALA A 79 -34.54 -27.44 -15.61
C ALA A 79 -34.69 -28.92 -15.18
N PRO A 80 -35.94 -29.35 -14.90
CA PRO A 80 -36.66 -30.02 -15.99
C PRO A 80 -38.14 -29.61 -16.14
N ARG A 81 -38.69 -30.11 -17.25
CA ARG A 81 -39.94 -29.77 -17.95
C ARG A 81 -41.24 -30.04 -17.18
#